data_AF-W5YVE3-F1
#
_entry.id   AF-W5YVE3-F1
#
_cell.length_a   1.000
_cell.length_b   1.000
_cell.length_c   1.000
_cell.angle_alpha   90.00
_cell.angle_beta   90.00
_cell.angle_gamma   90.00
#
_symmetry.space_group_name_H-M   'P 1'
#
loop_
_entity.id
_entity.type
_entity.pdbx_description
1 polymer ?
#
loop_
_entity_poly.entity_id
_entity_poly.type
_entity_poly.pdbx_seq_one_letter_code
_entity_poly.pdbx_strand_id
1 'polypeptide(L)'
;MNSKSTYINDEDRLFDHTVVSLTERARHTLKQPLKGFPHYADTRTGEWTTTEDGFWTGGFWPGVLWLGGFFSGDLTLWQAAEEWVERLEPRVNSDSVFRGFLFYFGCSVGADLAGSKKAETLALDAARSLCATFRSNIGLMPLGTTAEEAHTVGENETNIDSLSASLVLAWAAEKTGDDKFKDVAIRHALTNAHFCVREDGSVCQSASFDSQTGKVIKTYTHKGFSANSTWARAQAWA
;
A
#
# COMPACT_ATOMS: atom_id res chain seq x y z
N MET A 1 -11.18 48.86 16.31
CA MET A 1 -11.13 47.65 17.17
C MET A 1 -11.58 46.48 16.31
N ASN A 2 -10.64 45.76 15.70
CA ASN A 2 -10.92 44.56 14.92
C ASN A 2 -11.05 43.39 15.90
N SER A 3 -12.27 42.91 16.14
CA SER A 3 -12.46 41.60 16.76
C SER A 3 -12.10 40.54 15.72
N LYS A 4 -10.89 39.99 15.83
CA LYS A 4 -10.55 38.74 15.14
C LYS A 4 -11.54 37.67 15.61
N SER A 5 -12.26 37.11 14.66
CA SER A 5 -13.17 35.97 14.83
C SER A 5 -12.45 34.84 15.57
N THR A 6 -13.02 34.40 16.71
CA THR A 6 -12.49 33.35 17.59
C THR A 6 -13.03 31.95 17.28
N TYR A 7 -13.59 31.74 16.09
CA TYR A 7 -14.03 30.43 15.63
C TYR A 7 -12.94 29.79 14.75
N ILE A 8 -11.89 29.29 15.41
CA ILE A 8 -11.13 28.16 14.83
C ILE A 8 -12.10 26.98 14.87
N ASN A 9 -12.42 26.41 13.71
CA ASN A 9 -13.44 25.38 13.53
C ASN A 9 -13.16 24.20 14.49
N ASP A 10 -14.16 23.68 15.20
CA ASP A 10 -13.97 22.54 16.11
C ASP A 10 -13.48 21.28 15.36
N GLU A 11 -13.70 21.21 14.05
CA GLU A 11 -13.10 20.19 13.16
C GLU A 11 -11.58 20.33 13.02
N ASP A 12 -11.05 21.55 12.91
CA ASP A 12 -9.61 21.81 12.86
C ASP A 12 -8.95 21.36 14.17
N ARG A 13 -9.64 21.59 15.30
CA ARG A 13 -9.19 21.11 16.62
C ARG A 13 -9.16 19.59 16.72
N LEU A 14 -10.15 18.89 16.16
CA LEU A 14 -10.18 17.43 16.17
C LEU A 14 -9.08 16.84 15.28
N PHE A 15 -8.86 17.42 14.10
CA PHE A 15 -7.77 17.03 13.22
C PHE A 15 -6.41 17.20 13.91
N ASP A 16 -6.14 18.40 14.44
CA ASP A 16 -4.87 18.70 15.13
C ASP A 16 -4.63 17.76 16.32
N HIS A 17 -5.66 17.53 17.15
CA HIS A 17 -5.57 16.60 18.27
C HIS A 17 -5.28 15.16 17.81
N THR A 18 -5.88 14.75 16.68
CA THR A 18 -5.65 13.42 16.10
C THR A 18 -4.23 13.28 15.58
N VAL A 19 -3.71 14.30 14.88
CA VAL A 19 -2.31 14.35 14.41
C VAL A 19 -1.35 14.22 15.59
N VAL A 20 -1.56 14.99 16.66
CA VAL A 20 -0.73 14.91 17.87
C VAL A 20 -0.76 13.50 18.47
N SER A 21 -1.96 12.91 18.60
CA SER A 21 -2.14 11.57 19.17
C SER A 21 -1.45 10.48 18.34
N LEU A 22 -1.58 10.54 17.01
CA LEU A 22 -0.92 9.60 16.09
C LEU A 22 0.60 9.75 16.14
N THR A 23 1.09 10.99 16.19
CA THR A 23 2.52 11.29 16.27
C THR A 23 3.13 10.77 17.58
N GLU A 24 2.44 10.96 18.71
CA GLU A 24 2.87 10.40 20.00
C GLU A 24 2.86 8.87 19.99
N ARG A 25 1.85 8.24 19.37
CA ARG A 25 1.86 6.77 19.22
C ARG A 25 3.04 6.29 18.38
N ALA A 26 3.39 7.01 17.30
CA ALA A 26 4.55 6.68 16.48
C ALA A 26 5.86 6.82 17.28
N ARG A 27 6.04 7.91 18.04
CA ARG A 27 7.18 8.11 18.94
C ARG A 27 7.27 7.00 20.00
N HIS A 28 6.14 6.58 20.57
CA HIS A 28 6.12 5.48 21.52
C HIS A 28 6.55 4.17 20.87
N THR A 29 6.05 3.86 19.66
CA THR A 29 6.46 2.67 18.89
C THR A 29 7.96 2.68 18.58
N LEU A 30 8.55 3.81 18.20
CA LEU A 30 10.00 3.93 17.94
C LEU A 30 10.87 3.63 19.17
N LYS A 31 10.36 3.85 20.38
CA LYS A 31 11.07 3.55 21.63
C LYS A 31 10.99 2.07 22.03
N GLN A 32 10.14 1.28 21.38
CA GLN A 32 10.03 -0.14 21.67
C GLN A 32 11.15 -0.93 20.95
N PRO A 33 11.65 -2.03 21.55
CA PRO A 33 12.69 -2.85 20.95
C PRO A 33 12.11 -3.76 19.85
N LEU A 34 11.65 -3.17 18.75
CA LEU A 34 11.03 -3.90 17.64
C LEU A 34 12.05 -4.82 16.95
N LYS A 35 11.69 -6.09 16.79
CA LYS A 35 12.52 -7.10 16.09
C LYS A 35 12.22 -7.18 14.58
N GLY A 36 11.49 -6.21 14.03
CA GLY A 36 10.96 -6.21 12.68
C GLY A 36 10.05 -5.01 12.45
N PHE A 37 9.49 -4.91 11.25
CA PHE A 37 8.42 -3.94 10.95
C PHE A 37 7.18 -4.25 11.78
N PRO A 38 6.54 -3.26 12.41
CA PRO A 38 5.28 -3.47 13.11
C PRO A 38 4.18 -3.87 12.11
N HIS A 39 3.48 -4.96 12.41
CA HIS A 39 2.45 -5.53 11.52
C HIS A 39 1.04 -5.34 12.10
N TYR A 40 0.80 -5.82 13.32
CA TYR A 40 -0.41 -5.53 14.10
C TYR A 40 -0.08 -5.50 15.59
N ALA A 41 -0.91 -4.82 16.38
CA ALA A 41 -0.74 -4.74 17.82
C ALA A 41 -1.93 -5.36 18.56
N ASP A 42 -1.67 -5.90 19.74
CA ASP A 42 -2.74 -6.22 20.69
C ASP A 42 -3.47 -4.93 21.09
N THR A 43 -4.80 -4.92 20.97
CA THR A 43 -5.61 -3.71 21.19
C THR A 43 -5.72 -3.30 22.66
N ARG A 44 -5.33 -4.17 23.59
CA ARG A 44 -5.36 -3.93 25.03
C ARG A 44 -3.99 -3.53 25.57
N THR A 45 -2.91 -4.18 25.11
CA THR A 45 -1.55 -3.94 25.61
C THR A 45 -0.74 -3.00 24.73
N GLY A 46 -1.09 -2.90 23.44
CA GLY A 46 -0.33 -2.13 22.45
C GLY A 46 0.98 -2.78 22.00
N GLU A 47 1.21 -4.04 22.40
CA GLU A 47 2.38 -4.83 22.02
C GLU A 47 2.33 -5.21 20.54
N TRP A 48 3.41 -4.93 19.81
CA TRP A 48 3.51 -5.21 18.38
C TRP A 48 3.90 -6.65 18.10
N THR A 49 3.14 -7.30 17.23
CA THR A 49 3.65 -8.39 16.40
C THR A 49 4.39 -7.77 15.22
N THR A 50 5.62 -8.25 14.97
CA THR A 50 6.50 -7.71 13.94
C THR A 50 6.85 -8.74 12.87
N THR A 51 7.13 -8.26 11.65
CA THR A 51 7.63 -9.05 10.53
C THR A 51 9.04 -8.59 10.16
N GLU A 52 9.98 -9.52 9.95
CA GLU A 52 11.40 -9.19 9.71
C GLU A 52 11.60 -8.31 8.46
N ASP A 53 10.96 -8.69 7.35
CA ASP A 53 11.11 -8.11 6.02
C ASP A 53 9.95 -7.19 5.60
N GLY A 54 9.03 -6.92 6.52
CA GLY A 54 7.87 -6.06 6.29
C GLY A 54 6.63 -6.75 5.76
N PHE A 55 6.71 -8.01 5.29
CA PHE A 55 5.58 -8.70 4.68
C PHE A 55 4.91 -7.83 3.59
N TRP A 56 3.57 -7.72 3.53
CA TRP A 56 2.91 -6.74 2.64
C TRP A 56 2.61 -5.39 3.32
N THR A 57 2.75 -5.30 4.64
CA THR A 57 2.35 -4.11 5.43
C THR A 57 3.52 -3.18 5.77
N GLY A 58 4.76 -3.58 5.51
CA GLY A 58 5.96 -2.92 5.99
C GLY A 58 6.11 -1.46 5.55
N GLY A 59 5.53 -1.09 4.40
CA GLY A 59 5.52 0.29 3.92
C GLY A 59 4.63 1.24 4.71
N PHE A 60 3.61 0.72 5.41
CA PHE A 60 2.73 1.58 6.20
C PHE A 60 3.46 2.23 7.38
N TRP A 61 4.47 1.54 7.95
CA TRP A 61 5.21 2.09 9.09
C TRP A 61 6.06 3.31 8.73
N PRO A 62 6.98 3.25 7.74
CA PRO A 62 7.63 4.46 7.24
C PRO A 62 6.63 5.52 6.76
N GLY A 63 5.52 5.12 6.13
CA GLY A 63 4.45 6.04 5.72
C GLY A 63 3.88 6.86 6.89
N VAL A 64 3.59 6.21 8.02
CA VAL A 64 3.16 6.89 9.26
C VAL A 64 4.24 7.85 9.77
N LEU A 65 5.51 7.48 9.69
CA LEU A 65 6.62 8.33 10.11
C LEU A 65 6.81 9.56 9.19
N TRP A 66 6.71 9.39 7.87
CA TRP A 66 6.76 10.48 6.91
C TRP A 66 5.64 11.50 7.16
N LEU A 67 4.40 11.01 7.28
CA LEU A 67 3.24 11.85 7.54
C LEU A 67 3.33 12.50 8.93
N GLY A 68 3.75 11.76 9.95
CA GLY A 68 3.96 12.29 11.29
C GLY A 68 4.96 13.44 11.31
N GLY A 69 6.11 13.29 10.65
CA GLY A 69 7.09 14.37 10.53
C GLY A 69 6.58 15.56 9.71
N PHE A 70 5.82 15.32 8.65
CA PHE A 70 5.23 16.38 7.82
C PHE A 70 4.24 17.24 8.61
N PHE A 71 3.30 16.63 9.33
CA PHE A 71 2.27 17.35 10.06
C PHE A 71 2.76 17.95 11.39
N SER A 72 3.69 17.29 12.09
CA SER A 72 4.21 17.78 13.36
C SER A 72 5.43 18.70 13.24
N GLY A 73 6.11 18.71 12.09
CA GLY A 73 7.41 19.37 11.90
C GLY A 73 8.58 18.65 12.56
N ASP A 74 8.37 17.43 13.09
CA ASP A 74 9.41 16.65 13.78
C ASP A 74 10.30 15.88 12.79
N LEU A 75 11.46 16.46 12.50
CA LEU A 75 12.46 15.86 11.60
C LEU A 75 13.04 14.54 12.11
N THR A 76 12.93 14.22 13.40
CA THR A 76 13.40 12.92 13.92
C THR A 76 12.56 11.76 13.40
N LEU A 77 11.29 12.00 13.08
CA LEU A 77 10.42 10.99 12.46
C LEU A 77 10.84 10.72 11.01
N TRP A 78 11.26 11.75 10.27
CA TRP A 78 11.80 11.59 8.93
C TRP A 78 13.14 10.83 8.94
N GLN A 79 14.01 11.12 9.90
CA GLN A 79 15.26 10.36 10.09
C GLN A 79 14.96 8.88 10.37
N ALA A 80 14.02 8.59 11.27
CA ALA A 80 13.61 7.22 11.52
C ALA A 80 13.02 6.57 10.26
N ALA A 81 12.19 7.29 9.50
CA ALA A 81 11.60 6.77 8.27
C ALA A 81 12.67 6.38 7.23
N GLU A 82 13.75 7.17 7.07
CA GLU A 82 14.90 6.83 6.22
C GLU A 82 15.53 5.47 6.60
N GLU A 83 15.70 5.21 7.89
CA GLU A 83 16.25 3.95 8.38
C GLU A 83 15.31 2.77 8.09
N TRP A 84 14.00 2.97 8.21
CA TRP A 84 13.02 1.92 7.96
C TRP A 84 12.79 1.63 6.47
N VAL A 85 12.86 2.62 5.58
CA VAL A 85 12.74 2.37 4.13
C VAL A 85 13.92 1.59 3.58
N GLU A 86 15.14 1.81 4.12
CA GLU A 86 16.33 1.05 3.71
C GLU A 86 16.14 -0.46 3.90
N ARG A 87 15.46 -0.84 4.99
CA ARG A 87 15.16 -2.25 5.28
C ARG A 87 14.19 -2.91 4.30
N LEU A 88 13.52 -2.13 3.44
CA LEU A 88 12.65 -2.66 2.38
C LEU A 88 13.43 -3.01 1.10
N GLU A 89 14.71 -2.64 0.96
CA GLU A 89 15.51 -2.90 -0.24
C GLU A 89 15.44 -4.36 -0.74
N PRO A 90 15.56 -5.40 0.12
CA PRO A 90 15.46 -6.78 -0.33
C PRO A 90 14.10 -7.13 -0.97
N ARG A 91 13.04 -6.39 -0.65
CA ARG A 91 11.68 -6.59 -1.18
C ARG A 91 11.47 -5.97 -2.56
N VAL A 92 12.43 -5.17 -3.07
CA VAL A 92 12.33 -4.52 -4.40
C VAL A 92 12.04 -5.55 -5.48
N ASN A 93 12.64 -6.75 -5.38
CA ASN A 93 12.49 -7.84 -6.35
C ASN A 93 11.65 -9.02 -5.83
N SER A 94 10.95 -8.89 -4.69
CA SER A 94 10.12 -9.99 -4.18
C SER A 94 9.02 -10.36 -5.17
N ASP A 95 8.78 -11.66 -5.35
CA ASP A 95 7.72 -12.17 -6.23
C ASP A 95 6.35 -12.04 -5.57
N SER A 96 5.91 -10.80 -5.40
CA SER A 96 4.60 -10.43 -4.90
C SER A 96 4.17 -9.07 -5.44
N VAL A 97 2.94 -8.99 -5.97
CA VAL A 97 2.33 -7.71 -6.38
C VAL A 97 2.11 -6.76 -5.20
N PHE A 98 1.95 -7.31 -3.99
CA PHE A 98 1.70 -6.53 -2.78
C PHE A 98 2.90 -5.72 -2.31
N ARG A 99 4.08 -5.89 -2.92
CA ARG A 99 5.18 -4.93 -2.74
C ARG A 99 4.80 -3.51 -3.21
N GLY A 100 3.75 -3.36 -4.01
CA GLY A 100 3.13 -2.06 -4.29
C GLY A 100 2.80 -1.29 -3.01
N PHE A 101 2.26 -1.95 -1.97
CA PHE A 101 2.02 -1.32 -0.66
C PHE A 101 3.31 -0.85 0.00
N LEU A 102 4.37 -1.67 -0.06
CA LEU A 102 5.65 -1.36 0.56
C LEU A 102 6.25 -0.08 -0.01
N PHE A 103 6.31 0.00 -1.33
CA PHE A 103 7.06 1.05 -2.02
C PHE A 103 6.22 2.29 -2.33
N TYR A 104 4.89 2.18 -2.43
CA TYR A 104 4.04 3.37 -2.48
C TYR A 104 4.03 4.07 -1.11
N PHE A 105 3.47 3.43 -0.08
CA PHE A 105 3.30 4.06 1.23
C PHE A 105 4.63 4.31 1.95
N GLY A 106 5.58 3.38 1.82
CA GLY A 106 6.87 3.50 2.47
C GLY A 106 7.82 4.45 1.76
N CYS A 107 7.83 4.44 0.42
CA CYS A 107 8.89 5.09 -0.35
C CYS A 107 8.42 6.29 -1.18
N SER A 108 7.37 6.17 -2.01
CA SER A 108 6.93 7.30 -2.85
C SER A 108 6.46 8.49 -2.01
N VAL A 109 5.76 8.22 -0.90
CA VAL A 109 5.34 9.26 0.06
C VAL A 109 6.55 10.02 0.63
N GLY A 110 7.61 9.33 1.03
CA GLY A 110 8.83 9.95 1.53
C GLY A 110 9.60 10.74 0.46
N ALA A 111 9.59 10.24 -0.77
CA ALA A 111 10.21 10.92 -1.91
C ALA A 111 9.56 12.28 -2.18
N ASP A 112 8.22 12.36 -2.11
CA ASP A 112 7.50 13.60 -2.44
C ASP A 112 7.36 14.54 -1.24
N LEU A 113 7.10 14.02 -0.03
CA LEU A 113 6.91 14.86 1.16
C LEU A 113 8.23 15.33 1.79
N ALA A 114 9.22 14.44 1.86
CA ALA A 114 10.48 14.70 2.56
C ALA A 114 11.67 14.88 1.60
N GLY A 115 11.48 14.71 0.29
CA GLY A 115 12.56 14.79 -0.70
C GLY A 115 13.57 13.65 -0.59
N SER A 116 13.20 12.52 0.04
CA SER A 116 14.10 11.39 0.28
C SER A 116 14.56 10.75 -1.04
N LYS A 117 15.87 10.84 -1.32
CA LYS A 117 16.46 10.26 -2.53
C LYS A 117 16.59 8.74 -2.46
N LYS A 118 16.78 8.18 -1.26
CA LYS A 118 16.77 6.74 -1.06
C LYS A 118 15.38 6.17 -1.34
N ALA A 119 14.36 6.79 -0.77
CA ALA A 119 12.98 6.39 -1.00
C ALA A 119 12.57 6.54 -2.48
N GLU A 120 12.97 7.62 -3.14
CA GLU A 120 12.74 7.83 -4.58
C GLU A 120 13.33 6.68 -5.42
N THR A 121 14.60 6.32 -5.18
CA THR A 121 15.28 5.22 -5.87
C THR A 121 14.55 3.89 -5.64
N LEU A 122 14.26 3.54 -4.38
CA LEU A 122 13.60 2.27 -4.05
C LEU A 122 12.19 2.17 -4.68
N ALA A 123 11.42 3.26 -4.68
CA ALA A 123 10.10 3.30 -5.30
C ALA A 123 10.18 3.10 -6.82
N LEU A 124 11.14 3.75 -7.49
CA LEU A 124 11.34 3.60 -8.93
C LEU A 124 11.84 2.19 -9.29
N ASP A 125 12.75 1.61 -8.52
CA ASP A 125 13.25 0.26 -8.76
C ASP A 125 12.15 -0.79 -8.57
N ALA A 126 11.32 -0.63 -7.53
CA ALA A 126 10.15 -1.48 -7.33
C ALA A 126 9.13 -1.33 -8.46
N ALA A 127 8.88 -0.10 -8.95
CA ALA A 127 8.00 0.13 -10.09
C ALA A 127 8.52 -0.53 -11.38
N ARG A 128 9.82 -0.45 -11.65
CA ARG A 128 10.46 -1.17 -12.78
C ARG A 128 10.29 -2.68 -12.64
N SER A 129 10.57 -3.21 -11.46
CA SER A 129 10.48 -4.65 -11.17
C SER A 129 9.03 -5.15 -11.28
N LEU A 130 8.05 -4.40 -10.79
CA LEU A 130 6.61 -4.70 -10.94
C LEU A 130 6.19 -4.63 -12.41
N CYS A 131 6.54 -3.56 -13.11
CA CYS A 131 6.22 -3.38 -14.52
C CYS A 131 6.75 -4.53 -15.39
N ALA A 132 7.90 -5.12 -15.05
CA ALA A 132 8.47 -6.28 -15.74
C ALA A 132 7.64 -7.57 -15.57
N THR A 133 6.80 -7.67 -14.55
CA THR A 133 5.93 -8.85 -14.31
C THR A 133 4.61 -8.80 -15.09
N PHE A 134 4.32 -7.68 -15.77
CA PHE A 134 3.03 -7.48 -16.43
C PHE A 134 2.80 -8.46 -17.58
N ARG A 135 1.69 -9.20 -17.51
CA ARG A 135 1.24 -10.15 -18.53
C ARG A 135 0.34 -9.44 -19.54
N SER A 136 0.90 -8.98 -20.64
CA SER A 136 0.18 -8.14 -21.63
C SER A 136 -1.02 -8.82 -22.30
N ASN A 137 -1.04 -10.16 -22.39
CA ASN A 137 -2.15 -10.94 -22.93
C ASN A 137 -3.39 -10.92 -22.01
N ILE A 138 -3.19 -10.76 -20.70
CA ILE A 138 -4.28 -10.64 -19.72
C ILE A 138 -4.53 -9.18 -19.34
N GLY A 139 -3.48 -8.36 -19.35
CA GLY A 139 -3.51 -6.98 -18.88
C GLY A 139 -3.34 -6.84 -17.37
N LEU A 140 -2.64 -7.76 -16.69
CA LEU A 140 -2.39 -7.66 -15.24
C LEU A 140 -1.00 -8.12 -14.81
N MET A 141 -0.55 -7.64 -13.66
CA MET A 141 0.58 -8.14 -12.89
C MET A 141 0.10 -9.29 -11.97
N PRO A 142 0.75 -10.46 -11.99
CA PRO A 142 0.32 -11.62 -11.21
C PRO A 142 0.53 -11.40 -9.71
N LEU A 143 -0.22 -12.10 -8.86
CA LEU A 143 -0.09 -12.01 -7.40
C LEU A 143 1.33 -12.32 -6.91
N GLY A 144 2.00 -13.30 -7.54
CA GLY A 144 3.34 -13.77 -7.20
C GLY A 144 3.33 -14.92 -6.17
N THR A 145 4.36 -15.76 -6.23
CA THR A 145 4.49 -17.00 -5.42
C THR A 145 4.85 -16.75 -3.95
N THR A 146 5.17 -15.51 -3.58
CA THR A 146 5.49 -15.11 -2.19
C THR A 146 4.46 -14.15 -1.59
N ALA A 147 3.31 -13.97 -2.26
CA ALA A 147 2.19 -13.20 -1.73
C ALA A 147 1.60 -13.86 -0.45
N GLU A 148 0.91 -13.06 0.37
CA GLU A 148 0.28 -13.53 1.63
C GLU A 148 -0.55 -14.81 1.44
N GLU A 149 -1.28 -14.90 0.34
CA GLU A 149 -2.17 -16.03 0.03
C GLU A 149 -1.56 -17.02 -0.98
N ALA A 150 -0.26 -16.95 -1.26
CA ALA A 150 0.38 -17.74 -2.33
C ALA A 150 0.24 -19.26 -2.15
N HIS A 151 0.00 -19.73 -0.93
CA HIS A 151 -0.21 -21.15 -0.61
C HIS A 151 -1.64 -21.64 -0.90
N THR A 152 -2.58 -20.72 -1.17
CA THR A 152 -4.00 -21.03 -1.45
C THR A 152 -4.46 -20.57 -2.83
N VAL A 153 -3.63 -19.84 -3.57
CA VAL A 153 -3.96 -19.26 -4.89
C VAL A 153 -2.98 -19.74 -5.97
N GLY A 154 -3.49 -19.96 -7.19
CA GLY A 154 -2.68 -20.31 -8.36
C GLY A 154 -2.20 -19.09 -9.17
N GLU A 155 -1.47 -19.35 -10.25
CA GLU A 155 -0.90 -18.31 -11.12
C GLU A 155 -1.94 -17.50 -11.93
N ASN A 156 -3.18 -17.97 -11.98
CA ASN A 156 -4.27 -17.35 -12.72
C ASN A 156 -5.35 -16.79 -11.79
N GLU A 157 -4.89 -16.23 -10.69
CA GLU A 157 -5.70 -15.63 -9.65
C GLU A 157 -5.34 -14.14 -9.55
N THR A 158 -6.34 -13.32 -9.23
CA THR A 158 -6.14 -11.92 -8.87
C THR A 158 -6.88 -11.59 -7.58
N ASN A 159 -6.52 -10.46 -7.00
CA ASN A 159 -7.13 -9.91 -5.80
C ASN A 159 -7.23 -8.39 -5.98
N ILE A 160 -8.33 -7.79 -5.51
CA ILE A 160 -8.53 -6.33 -5.53
C ILE A 160 -7.36 -5.58 -4.85
N ASP A 161 -6.77 -6.16 -3.80
CA ASP A 161 -5.61 -5.60 -3.08
C ASP A 161 -4.37 -5.40 -3.99
N SER A 162 -4.33 -6.06 -5.17
CA SER A 162 -3.24 -5.89 -6.15
C SER A 162 -3.22 -4.54 -6.84
N LEU A 163 -4.28 -3.71 -6.69
CA LEU A 163 -4.33 -2.34 -7.18
C LEU A 163 -3.21 -1.45 -6.59
N SER A 164 -2.68 -1.82 -5.42
CA SER A 164 -1.51 -1.16 -4.82
C SER A 164 -0.30 -1.09 -5.76
N ALA A 165 -0.11 -2.06 -6.66
CA ALA A 165 0.94 -2.01 -7.66
C ALA A 165 0.67 -0.93 -8.73
N SER A 166 -0.59 -0.70 -9.10
CA SER A 166 -0.93 0.41 -10.00
C SER A 166 -0.61 1.77 -9.37
N LEU A 167 -0.73 1.93 -8.05
CA LEU A 167 -0.40 3.19 -7.37
C LEU A 167 1.08 3.57 -7.54
N VAL A 168 2.01 2.63 -7.26
CA VAL A 168 3.44 2.91 -7.38
C VAL A 168 3.87 3.11 -8.84
N LEU A 169 3.26 2.40 -9.79
CA LEU A 169 3.51 2.63 -11.22
C LEU A 169 2.96 3.99 -11.69
N ALA A 170 1.76 4.39 -11.24
CA ALA A 170 1.21 5.70 -11.57
C ALA A 170 2.10 6.84 -11.04
N TRP A 171 2.58 6.70 -9.80
CA TRP A 171 3.57 7.62 -9.24
C TRP A 171 4.86 7.64 -10.05
N ALA A 172 5.41 6.48 -10.43
CA ALA A 172 6.62 6.41 -11.24
C ALA A 172 6.45 7.05 -12.62
N ALA A 173 5.26 6.91 -13.23
CA ALA A 173 4.91 7.55 -14.49
C ALA A 173 4.95 9.08 -14.37
N GLU A 174 4.36 9.62 -13.31
CA GLU A 174 4.40 11.07 -13.03
C GLU A 174 5.83 11.55 -12.76
N LYS A 175 6.59 10.79 -11.96
CA LYS A 175 7.96 11.15 -11.57
C LYS A 175 8.95 11.15 -12.73
N THR A 176 8.76 10.26 -13.71
CA THR A 176 9.73 10.02 -14.80
C THR A 176 9.27 10.51 -16.17
N GLY A 177 7.96 10.66 -16.37
CA GLY A 177 7.36 10.88 -17.70
C GLY A 177 7.35 9.63 -18.59
N ASP A 178 7.67 8.44 -18.08
CA ASP A 178 7.63 7.20 -18.86
C ASP A 178 6.18 6.67 -18.98
N ASP A 179 5.62 6.81 -20.18
CA ASP A 179 4.26 6.35 -20.52
C ASP A 179 4.07 4.84 -20.34
N LYS A 180 5.14 4.03 -20.31
CA LYS A 180 5.03 2.59 -20.08
C LYS A 180 4.47 2.30 -18.68
N PHE A 181 4.92 3.04 -17.66
CA PHE A 181 4.38 2.86 -16.31
C PHE A 181 2.91 3.22 -16.25
N LYS A 182 2.51 4.29 -16.95
CA LYS A 182 1.12 4.74 -17.06
C LYS A 182 0.24 3.71 -17.75
N ASP A 183 0.66 3.18 -18.90
CA ASP A 183 -0.08 2.14 -19.64
C ASP A 183 -0.32 0.91 -18.76
N VAL A 184 0.75 0.41 -18.13
CA VAL A 184 0.67 -0.78 -17.27
C VAL A 184 -0.19 -0.53 -16.04
N ALA A 185 -0.06 0.61 -15.37
CA ALA A 185 -0.88 0.96 -14.21
C ALA A 185 -2.37 0.97 -14.55
N ILE A 186 -2.74 1.63 -15.65
CA ILE A 186 -4.13 1.75 -16.10
C ILE A 186 -4.68 0.39 -16.52
N ARG A 187 -3.93 -0.38 -17.32
CA ARG A 187 -4.39 -1.69 -17.79
C ARG A 187 -4.57 -2.68 -16.65
N HIS A 188 -3.61 -2.74 -15.71
CA HIS A 188 -3.74 -3.57 -14.51
C HIS A 188 -4.98 -3.19 -13.70
N ALA A 189 -5.19 -1.89 -13.48
CA ALA A 189 -6.34 -1.41 -12.72
C ALA A 189 -7.68 -1.73 -13.40
N LEU A 190 -7.80 -1.49 -14.71
CA LEU A 190 -9.02 -1.79 -15.46
C LEU A 190 -9.31 -3.29 -15.56
N THR A 191 -8.29 -4.12 -15.79
CA THR A 191 -8.45 -5.58 -15.80
C THR A 191 -8.85 -6.10 -14.42
N ASN A 192 -8.21 -5.61 -13.35
CA ASN A 192 -8.57 -6.00 -11.99
C ASN A 192 -10.01 -5.57 -11.64
N ALA A 193 -10.42 -4.34 -12.02
CA ALA A 193 -11.79 -3.87 -11.85
C ALA A 193 -12.79 -4.73 -12.62
N HIS A 194 -12.49 -5.12 -13.87
CA HIS A 194 -13.33 -6.03 -14.64
C HIS A 194 -13.52 -7.40 -13.95
N PHE A 195 -12.51 -7.86 -13.20
CA PHE A 195 -12.57 -9.14 -12.49
C PHE A 195 -13.25 -9.05 -11.13
N CYS A 196 -13.13 -7.91 -10.43
CA CYS A 196 -13.50 -7.81 -9.02
C CYS A 196 -14.75 -6.95 -8.77
N VAL A 197 -15.07 -5.98 -9.64
CA VAL A 197 -16.22 -5.08 -9.46
C VAL A 197 -17.45 -5.68 -10.13
N ARG A 198 -18.52 -5.87 -9.36
CA ARG A 198 -19.80 -6.40 -9.82
C ARG A 198 -20.64 -5.28 -10.45
N GLU A 199 -21.70 -5.67 -11.18
CA GLU A 199 -22.61 -4.73 -11.83
C GLU A 199 -23.30 -3.76 -10.87
N ASP A 200 -23.52 -4.18 -9.62
CA ASP A 200 -24.11 -3.35 -8.56
C ASP A 200 -23.09 -2.44 -7.84
N GLY A 201 -21.83 -2.41 -8.31
CA GLY A 201 -20.73 -1.64 -7.73
C GLY A 201 -20.11 -2.28 -6.48
N SER A 202 -20.61 -3.44 -6.05
CA SER A 202 -20.01 -4.18 -4.96
C SER A 202 -18.77 -4.95 -5.41
N VAL A 203 -17.83 -5.21 -4.50
CA VAL A 203 -16.52 -5.77 -4.86
C VAL A 203 -16.33 -7.17 -4.29
N CYS A 204 -15.97 -8.13 -5.15
CA CYS A 204 -15.46 -9.42 -4.69
C CYS A 204 -13.98 -9.30 -4.33
N GLN A 205 -13.52 -10.14 -3.41
CA GLN A 205 -12.13 -10.07 -2.97
C GLN A 205 -11.17 -10.62 -4.05
N SER A 206 -11.46 -11.80 -4.58
CA SER A 206 -10.57 -12.53 -5.48
C SER A 206 -11.32 -13.12 -6.66
N ALA A 207 -10.62 -13.29 -7.78
CA ALA A 207 -11.14 -13.90 -8.99
C ALA A 207 -10.09 -14.77 -9.67
N SER A 208 -10.53 -15.92 -10.17
CA SER A 208 -9.74 -16.79 -11.05
C SER A 208 -10.08 -16.46 -12.50
N PHE A 209 -9.09 -16.50 -13.39
CA PHE A 209 -9.28 -16.23 -14.81
C PHE A 209 -8.61 -17.30 -15.69
N ASP A 210 -9.05 -17.39 -16.94
CA ASP A 210 -8.44 -18.23 -17.95
C ASP A 210 -7.20 -17.52 -18.54
N SER A 211 -6.05 -18.19 -18.52
CA SER A 211 -4.75 -17.58 -18.91
C SER A 211 -4.57 -17.34 -20.40
N GLN A 212 -5.44 -17.89 -21.25
CA GLN A 212 -5.39 -17.69 -22.69
C GLN A 212 -6.35 -16.59 -23.14
N THR A 213 -7.55 -16.57 -22.54
CA THR A 213 -8.67 -15.73 -22.96
C THR A 213 -8.92 -14.54 -22.05
N GLY A 214 -8.38 -14.54 -20.83
CA GLY A 214 -8.64 -13.51 -19.81
C GLY A 214 -10.05 -13.55 -19.24
N LYS A 215 -10.85 -14.59 -19.53
CA LYS A 215 -12.22 -14.69 -19.01
C LYS A 215 -12.22 -15.07 -17.53
N VAL A 216 -13.09 -14.42 -16.74
CA VAL A 216 -13.34 -14.80 -15.34
C VAL A 216 -13.94 -16.21 -15.28
N ILE A 217 -13.34 -17.09 -14.48
CA ILE A 217 -13.80 -18.46 -14.23
C ILE A 217 -14.67 -18.50 -12.98
N LYS A 218 -14.22 -17.87 -11.89
CA LYS A 218 -14.95 -17.80 -10.62
C LYS A 218 -14.49 -16.60 -9.79
N THR A 219 -15.36 -16.12 -8.92
CA THR A 219 -15.05 -15.16 -7.87
C THR A 219 -15.16 -15.83 -6.50
N TYR A 220 -14.31 -15.46 -5.56
CA TYR A 220 -14.29 -16.05 -4.22
C TYR A 220 -13.68 -15.09 -3.20
N THR A 221 -13.67 -15.54 -1.95
CA THR A 221 -13.10 -14.81 -0.83
C THR A 221 -12.47 -15.79 0.16
N HIS A 222 -11.42 -15.32 0.84
CA HIS A 222 -10.79 -16.01 1.97
C HIS A 222 -10.95 -15.21 3.29
N LYS A 223 -11.40 -13.95 3.21
CA LYS A 223 -11.60 -13.05 4.37
C LYS A 223 -13.05 -12.57 4.53
N GLY A 224 -13.88 -12.70 3.51
CA GLY A 224 -15.29 -12.32 3.50
C GLY A 224 -16.21 -13.42 4.05
N PHE A 225 -17.44 -13.04 4.38
CA PHE A 225 -18.43 -13.95 4.99
C PHE A 225 -18.87 -15.08 4.05
N SER A 226 -19.03 -14.78 2.76
CA SER A 226 -19.37 -15.74 1.71
C SER A 226 -18.83 -15.27 0.36
N ALA A 227 -18.74 -16.16 -0.64
CA ALA A 227 -18.24 -15.83 -1.98
C ALA A 227 -19.01 -14.66 -2.65
N ASN A 228 -20.28 -14.48 -2.31
CA ASN A 228 -21.14 -13.42 -2.83
C ASN A 228 -21.29 -12.23 -1.87
N SER A 229 -20.65 -12.29 -0.70
CA SER A 229 -20.60 -11.14 0.20
C SER A 229 -19.62 -10.08 -0.33
N THR A 230 -19.71 -8.90 0.27
CA THR A 230 -18.78 -7.80 0.04
C THR A 230 -18.02 -7.55 1.31
N TRP A 231 -16.75 -7.97 1.30
CA TRP A 231 -15.88 -7.70 2.42
C TRP A 231 -15.50 -6.21 2.43
N ALA A 232 -15.76 -5.52 3.54
CA ALA A 232 -15.63 -4.07 3.62
C ALA A 232 -14.24 -3.56 3.20
N ARG A 233 -13.17 -4.30 3.49
CA ARG A 233 -11.82 -3.91 3.07
C ARG A 233 -11.58 -4.11 1.57
N ALA A 234 -12.15 -5.14 0.94
CA ALA A 234 -12.12 -5.25 -0.53
C ALA A 234 -12.84 -4.08 -1.19
N GLN A 235 -14.00 -3.68 -0.65
CA GLN A 235 -14.72 -2.51 -1.15
C GLN A 235 -13.90 -1.22 -1.02
N ALA A 236 -13.13 -1.07 0.05
CA ALA A 236 -12.28 0.09 0.28
C ALA A 236 -11.00 0.10 -0.57
N TRP A 237 -10.57 -1.05 -1.09
CA TRP A 237 -9.41 -1.15 -1.97
C TRP A 237 -9.69 -0.83 -3.43
N ALA A 238 -10.91 -1.04 -3.89
CA ALA A 238 -11.36 -0.68 -5.23
C ALA A 238 -11.45 0.83 -5.42
#